data_AF-A0A6A6PA19-F1
#
_entry.id   AF-A0A6A6PA19-F1
#
_cell.length_a   1.000
_cell.length_b   1.000
_cell.length_c   1.000
_cell.angle_alpha   90.00
_cell.angle_beta   90.00
_cell.angle_gamma   90.00
#
_symmetry.space_group_name_H-M   'P 1'
#
loop_
_entity.id
_entity.type
_entity.pdbx_description
1 polymer ?
#
loop_
_entity_poly.entity_id
_entity_poly.type
_entity_poly.pdbx_seq_one_letter_code
_entity_poly.pdbx_strand_id
1 'polypeptide(L)'
;MSPTSSGQEIVLGNIPNVHPGVESSPSQQLSFQVLSNGSETSPHVYFNTPAWPLQDQQEARLLRHFIDNVAPFFDLCDPRRHFQITIPQRTTTCPTLLNAILAASASHLCQFAQFDSLVANFYVQECLQQLLPMMGGVTGMMDENSFAAIVILRFVEELNAPMSSSRHESPRSRLLDTHILANAPTNCIEVSSVQRASYWVCMQQDIYMSFVAQQSTLAPHEFCTADRSVAQADDWTWTKRIMLHCADLLLYCFGEGEHSVGTYDALVRQCADWSTFKPASFHPIFFKEPSMLGVDIFPEVWLLNDAAAAGIQHYHLGMILLTAHNPKAPLVGPDQRQVLKLLDDEIKGHVRIICGIAKSNGTASSPSNWRTATMAISMAGDRFRGRHEQIALMNVLDTTEKKQIWPTNTIKAHIKEAWGWRSV
;
A
#
# COMPACT_ATOMS: atom_id res chain seq x y z
N MET A 1 -0.96 -19.34 63.08
CA MET A 1 -0.52 -18.18 62.27
C MET A 1 -1.27 -18.25 60.95
N SER A 2 -2.33 -17.46 60.82
CA SER A 2 -3.04 -17.16 59.57
C SER A 2 -2.22 -16.12 58.76
N PRO A 3 -2.43 -15.97 57.45
CA PRO A 3 -3.55 -15.17 56.91
C PRO A 3 -4.24 -15.82 55.69
N THR A 4 -5.57 -16.01 55.65
CA THR A 4 -6.64 -15.08 55.19
C THR A 4 -6.41 -14.43 53.81
N SER A 5 -6.97 -15.06 52.77
CA SER A 5 -7.21 -14.46 51.45
C SER A 5 -8.58 -13.77 51.43
N SER A 6 -8.60 -12.45 51.28
CA SER A 6 -9.81 -11.66 51.02
C SER A 6 -10.00 -11.52 49.51
N GLY A 7 -10.94 -12.28 48.95
CA GLY A 7 -11.55 -11.98 47.66
C GLY A 7 -12.58 -10.87 47.83
N GLN A 8 -12.45 -9.79 47.07
CA GLN A 8 -13.52 -8.80 46.89
C GLN A 8 -14.19 -9.06 45.55
N GLU A 9 -15.43 -9.54 45.64
CA GLU A 9 -16.42 -9.55 44.56
C GLU A 9 -16.74 -8.11 44.15
N ILE A 10 -16.65 -7.81 42.85
CA ILE A 10 -17.21 -6.60 42.27
C ILE A 10 -18.60 -6.93 41.76
N VAL A 11 -19.59 -6.27 42.36
CA VAL A 11 -21.01 -6.34 42.06
C VAL A 11 -21.29 -5.74 40.67
N LEU A 12 -21.70 -6.58 39.71
CA LEU A 12 -22.25 -6.15 38.43
C LEU A 12 -23.75 -5.86 38.61
N GLY A 13 -24.13 -4.60 38.36
CA GLY A 13 -25.51 -4.14 38.38
C GLY A 13 -26.35 -4.71 37.24
N ASN A 14 -27.59 -5.05 37.60
CA ASN A 14 -28.69 -5.61 36.82
C ASN A 14 -28.78 -5.22 35.33
N ILE A 15 -28.82 -6.24 34.47
CA ILE A 15 -29.26 -6.19 33.07
C ILE A 15 -30.73 -6.67 33.02
N PRO A 16 -31.67 -5.96 32.37
CA PRO A 16 -33.01 -6.49 32.15
C PRO A 16 -33.01 -7.55 31.04
N ASN A 17 -33.59 -8.71 31.37
CA ASN A 17 -33.90 -9.82 30.47
C ASN A 17 -34.73 -9.40 29.24
N VAL A 18 -34.30 -9.81 28.05
CA VAL A 18 -35.18 -9.96 26.88
C VAL A 18 -34.94 -11.34 26.25
N HIS A 19 -36.00 -12.13 26.19
CA HIS A 19 -36.06 -13.47 25.59
C HIS A 19 -35.91 -13.45 24.06
N PRO A 20 -35.57 -14.59 23.42
CA PRO A 20 -35.10 -14.64 22.04
C PRO A 20 -36.26 -14.70 21.03
N GLY A 21 -36.35 -13.71 20.15
CA GLY A 21 -37.18 -13.73 18.95
C GLY A 21 -36.28 -13.91 17.72
N VAL A 22 -36.43 -15.06 17.06
CA VAL A 22 -35.82 -15.35 15.75
C VAL A 22 -36.61 -14.57 14.70
N GLU A 23 -36.04 -13.51 14.15
CA GLU A 23 -36.50 -12.92 12.89
C GLU A 23 -35.31 -12.61 11.97
N SER A 24 -35.29 -13.31 10.84
CA SER A 24 -34.40 -13.11 9.70
C SER A 24 -34.57 -11.70 9.11
N SER A 25 -33.53 -10.87 9.19
CA SER A 25 -33.50 -9.56 8.56
C SER A 25 -33.14 -9.67 7.06
N PRO A 26 -33.88 -9.03 6.14
CA PRO A 26 -33.56 -9.04 4.72
C PRO A 26 -32.44 -8.05 4.40
N SER A 27 -31.59 -8.43 3.45
CA SER A 27 -30.55 -7.59 2.86
C SER A 27 -31.16 -6.31 2.27
N GLN A 28 -30.96 -5.16 2.91
CA GLN A 28 -31.34 -3.88 2.35
C GLN A 28 -30.32 -3.45 1.29
N GLN A 29 -30.65 -3.68 0.02
CA GLN A 29 -30.06 -2.97 -1.12
C GLN A 29 -30.48 -1.50 -1.04
N LEU A 30 -29.53 -0.60 -0.76
CA LEU A 30 -29.73 0.85 -0.85
C LEU A 30 -29.83 1.25 -2.33
N SER A 31 -31.05 1.56 -2.78
CA SER A 31 -31.31 2.29 -4.02
C SER A 31 -31.25 3.80 -3.74
N PHE A 32 -30.32 4.50 -4.41
CA PHE A 32 -30.20 5.95 -4.32
C PHE A 32 -30.97 6.61 -5.47
N GLN A 33 -32.01 7.40 -5.14
CA GLN A 33 -32.61 8.37 -6.05
C GLN A 33 -31.98 9.74 -5.79
N VAL A 34 -31.37 10.32 -6.83
CA VAL A 34 -30.78 11.66 -6.81
C VAL A 34 -31.90 12.69 -6.94
N LEU A 35 -32.13 13.48 -5.89
CA LEU A 35 -32.97 14.67 -5.96
C LEU A 35 -32.05 15.89 -6.08
N SER A 36 -32.06 16.50 -7.26
CA SER A 36 -31.44 17.79 -7.53
C SER A 36 -32.30 18.92 -6.96
N ASN A 37 -31.74 19.73 -6.06
CA ASN A 37 -32.19 21.11 -5.87
C ASN A 37 -30.97 22.00 -5.67
N GLY A 38 -30.92 23.07 -6.47
CA GLY A 38 -29.82 24.03 -6.47
C GLY A 38 -29.90 25.03 -5.32
N SER A 39 -28.75 25.27 -4.71
CA SER A 39 -28.39 26.54 -4.09
C SER A 39 -26.86 26.66 -4.09
N GLU A 40 -26.35 27.64 -4.85
CA GLU A 40 -24.95 28.04 -4.88
C GLU A 40 -24.53 28.66 -3.53
N THR A 41 -24.02 27.81 -2.64
CA THR A 41 -23.13 28.22 -1.54
C THR A 41 -22.22 27.03 -1.28
N SER A 42 -20.92 27.16 -1.56
CA SER A 42 -19.95 26.17 -1.06
C SER A 42 -20.11 26.11 0.46
N PRO A 43 -20.46 24.96 1.06
CA PRO A 43 -20.43 24.86 2.51
C PRO A 43 -19.00 25.20 2.93
N HIS A 44 -18.81 26.09 3.89
CA HIS A 44 -17.47 26.46 4.38
C HIS A 44 -16.82 25.23 5.04
N VAL A 45 -16.15 24.39 4.24
CA VAL A 45 -15.39 23.20 4.67
C VAL A 45 -14.16 23.60 5.49
N TYR A 46 -13.70 24.84 5.33
CA TYR A 46 -12.47 25.37 5.90
C TYR A 46 -12.71 26.32 7.07
N PHE A 47 -11.86 26.22 8.08
CA PHE A 47 -11.81 27.21 9.15
C PHE A 47 -11.10 28.49 8.68
N ASN A 48 -11.70 29.63 8.99
CA ASN A 48 -11.11 30.95 8.71
C ASN A 48 -9.94 31.29 9.64
N THR A 49 -9.80 30.56 10.76
CA THR A 49 -8.75 30.73 11.78
C THR A 49 -8.08 29.40 12.09
N PRO A 50 -6.74 29.36 12.26
CA PRO A 50 -6.04 28.12 12.59
C PRO A 50 -6.55 27.50 13.89
N ALA A 51 -6.91 26.22 13.85
CA ALA A 51 -7.44 25.44 14.98
C ALA A 51 -6.35 24.92 15.94
N TRP A 52 -5.14 25.48 15.92
CA TRP A 52 -4.07 25.11 16.83
C TRP A 52 -3.93 26.11 17.99
N PRO A 53 -3.59 25.65 19.21
CA PRO A 53 -3.25 24.27 19.57
C PRO A 53 -4.48 23.34 19.66
N LEU A 54 -4.29 22.06 19.31
CA LEU A 54 -5.29 21.01 19.57
C LEU A 54 -5.54 20.91 21.07
N GLN A 55 -6.82 20.88 21.46
CA GLN A 55 -7.22 20.83 22.87
C GLN A 55 -7.31 19.39 23.40
N ASP A 56 -7.60 18.44 22.52
CA ASP A 56 -7.65 17.01 22.87
C ASP A 56 -6.24 16.39 22.79
N GLN A 57 -5.79 15.81 23.92
CA GLN A 57 -4.48 15.16 24.00
C GLN A 57 -4.38 13.91 23.12
N GLN A 58 -5.48 13.17 22.93
CA GLN A 58 -5.53 12.01 22.07
C GLN A 58 -5.37 12.41 20.61
N GLU A 59 -6.05 13.47 20.15
CA GLU A 59 -5.90 13.99 18.79
C GLU A 59 -4.46 14.44 18.54
N ALA A 60 -3.85 15.16 19.50
CA ALA A 60 -2.45 15.57 19.39
C ALA A 60 -1.49 14.37 19.30
N ARG A 61 -1.73 13.29 20.06
CA ARG A 61 -0.93 12.06 20.00
C ARG A 61 -1.10 11.34 18.67
N LEU A 62 -2.32 11.25 18.15
CA LEU A 62 -2.60 10.63 16.85
C LEU A 62 -1.97 11.44 15.70
N LEU A 63 -2.10 12.77 15.70
CA LEU A 63 -1.43 13.62 14.72
C LEU A 63 0.10 13.46 14.76
N ARG A 64 0.68 13.37 15.97
CA ARG A 64 2.12 13.10 16.12
C ARG A 64 2.50 11.72 15.60
N HIS A 65 1.69 10.71 15.89
CA HIS A 65 1.89 9.35 15.41
C HIS A 65 1.85 9.27 13.88
N PHE A 66 0.95 10.01 13.24
CA PHE A 66 0.91 10.15 11.79
C PHE A 66 2.24 10.64 11.23
N ILE A 67 2.73 11.78 11.74
CA ILE A 67 3.95 12.43 11.27
C ILE A 67 5.16 11.48 11.39
N ASP A 68 5.27 10.80 12.52
CA ASP A 68 6.47 10.01 12.83
C ASP A 68 6.45 8.61 12.22
N ASN A 69 5.27 7.96 12.12
CA ASN A 69 5.16 6.53 11.81
C ASN A 69 4.33 6.22 10.56
N VAL A 70 3.35 7.05 10.21
CA VAL A 70 2.40 6.75 9.12
C VAL A 70 2.76 7.49 7.83
N ALA A 71 3.07 8.78 7.90
CA ALA A 71 3.51 9.60 6.77
C ALA A 71 4.68 9.01 5.96
N PRO A 72 5.67 8.31 6.55
CA PRO A 72 6.73 7.65 5.78
C PRO A 72 6.24 6.60 4.77
N PHE A 73 5.04 6.03 4.92
CA PHE A 73 4.43 5.14 3.91
C PHE A 73 3.99 5.89 2.63
N PHE A 74 3.80 7.20 2.73
CA PHE A 74 3.32 8.06 1.65
C PHE A 74 4.50 8.74 0.91
N ASP A 75 5.51 9.17 1.67
CA ASP A 75 6.55 10.08 1.17
C ASP A 75 7.75 9.39 0.48
N LEU A 76 7.67 8.10 0.14
CA LEU A 76 8.77 7.33 -0.46
C LEU A 76 9.40 8.00 -1.69
N CYS A 77 8.54 8.47 -2.59
CA CYS A 77 8.90 9.10 -3.85
C CYS A 77 8.77 10.63 -3.78
N ASP A 78 8.82 11.20 -2.57
CA ASP A 78 8.58 12.62 -2.32
C ASP A 78 9.72 13.28 -1.52
N PRO A 79 10.68 13.95 -2.20
CA PRO A 79 11.78 14.60 -1.53
C PRO A 79 11.34 15.76 -0.62
N ARG A 80 10.13 16.30 -0.81
CA ARG A 80 9.58 17.39 0.01
C ARG A 80 8.75 16.89 1.18
N ARG A 81 8.53 15.57 1.28
CA ARG A 81 7.78 14.91 2.36
C ARG A 81 6.45 15.60 2.65
N HIS A 82 5.60 15.74 1.63
CA HIS A 82 4.36 16.49 1.75
C HIS A 82 3.43 15.90 2.81
N PHE A 83 3.38 14.57 2.98
CA PHE A 83 2.55 13.93 4.00
C PHE A 83 3.12 14.10 5.41
N GLN A 84 4.43 14.15 5.57
CA GLN A 84 5.04 14.38 6.89
C GLN A 84 5.07 15.86 7.31
N ILE A 85 5.16 16.79 6.35
CA ILE A 85 5.42 18.21 6.65
C ILE A 85 4.24 19.11 6.25
N THR A 86 3.80 19.04 4.99
CA THR A 86 2.87 20.02 4.42
C THR A 86 1.42 19.73 4.83
N ILE A 87 1.00 18.48 4.74
CA ILE A 87 -0.36 18.02 5.07
C ILE A 87 -0.70 18.23 6.55
N PRO A 88 0.18 17.91 7.53
CA PRO A 88 -0.08 18.19 8.94
C PRO A 88 -0.32 19.66 9.24
N GLN A 89 0.40 20.58 8.58
CA GLN A 89 0.17 22.02 8.74
C GLN A 89 -1.22 22.45 8.23
N ARG A 90 -1.70 21.83 7.15
CA ARG A 90 -3.02 22.12 6.55
C ARG A 90 -4.19 21.64 7.40
N THR A 91 -3.97 20.73 8.34
CA THR A 91 -5.01 20.33 9.32
C THR A 91 -5.49 21.50 10.19
N THR A 92 -4.69 22.56 10.32
CA THR A 92 -5.06 23.77 11.07
C THR A 92 -6.32 24.44 10.52
N THR A 93 -6.58 24.32 9.22
CA THR A 93 -7.71 24.95 8.55
C THR A 93 -8.64 23.95 7.87
N CYS A 94 -8.24 22.68 7.73
CA CYS A 94 -9.00 21.62 7.06
C CYS A 94 -9.38 20.48 8.03
N PRO A 95 -10.61 20.47 8.57
CA PRO A 95 -11.10 19.43 9.49
C PRO A 95 -11.14 18.04 8.85
N THR A 96 -11.54 17.97 7.57
CA THR A 96 -11.59 16.70 6.82
C THR A 96 -10.23 16.03 6.76
N LEU A 97 -9.17 16.81 6.54
CA LEU A 97 -7.80 16.33 6.49
C LEU A 97 -7.30 15.91 7.88
N LEU A 98 -7.66 16.66 8.94
CA LEU A 98 -7.38 16.25 10.31
C LEU A 98 -8.02 14.89 10.61
N ASN A 99 -9.32 14.74 10.36
CA ASN A 99 -10.05 13.49 10.58
C ASN A 99 -9.44 12.31 9.81
N ALA A 100 -9.02 12.51 8.56
CA ALA A 100 -8.34 11.47 7.78
C ALA A 100 -7.01 11.04 8.44
N ILE A 101 -6.20 11.99 8.90
CA ILE A 101 -4.94 11.73 9.62
C ILE A 101 -5.17 10.96 10.93
N LEU A 102 -6.18 11.37 11.70
CA LEU A 102 -6.54 10.74 12.96
C LEU A 102 -7.05 9.31 12.71
N ALA A 103 -7.88 9.11 11.68
CA ALA A 103 -8.33 7.79 11.24
C ALA A 103 -7.16 6.88 10.86
N ALA A 104 -6.25 7.32 10.00
CA ALA A 104 -5.07 6.54 9.60
C ALA A 104 -4.19 6.15 10.78
N SER A 105 -3.97 7.06 11.71
CA SER A 105 -3.17 6.80 12.91
C SER A 105 -3.84 5.80 13.84
N ALA A 106 -5.14 5.98 14.09
CA ALA A 106 -5.93 5.07 14.91
C ALA A 106 -5.96 3.67 14.29
N SER A 107 -6.23 3.55 12.99
CA SER A 107 -6.24 2.28 12.26
C SER A 107 -4.88 1.59 12.26
N HIS A 108 -3.80 2.35 12.09
CA HIS A 108 -2.44 1.82 12.18
C HIS A 108 -2.15 1.28 13.59
N LEU A 109 -2.48 2.03 14.64
CA LEU A 109 -2.29 1.57 16.03
C LEU A 109 -3.13 0.33 16.38
N CYS A 110 -4.32 0.17 15.79
CA CYS A 110 -5.17 -1.01 15.98
C CYS A 110 -4.51 -2.31 15.50
N GLN A 111 -3.52 -2.26 14.60
CA GLN A 111 -2.88 -3.46 14.04
C GLN A 111 -1.96 -4.19 15.04
N PHE A 112 -1.44 -3.52 16.07
CA PHE A 112 -0.42 -4.10 16.97
C PHE A 112 -0.82 -4.15 18.45
N ALA A 113 -1.89 -3.46 18.90
CA ALA A 113 -2.35 -3.48 20.29
C ALA A 113 -3.77 -2.89 20.49
N GLN A 114 -4.21 -2.94 21.75
CA GLN A 114 -5.46 -2.50 22.44
C GLN A 114 -6.03 -1.10 22.11
N PHE A 115 -5.74 -0.53 20.95
CA PHE A 115 -6.38 0.69 20.49
C PHE A 115 -7.80 0.37 20.04
N ASP A 116 -8.76 1.18 20.48
CA ASP A 116 -10.17 0.94 20.21
C ASP A 116 -10.48 1.18 18.72
N SER A 117 -10.91 0.13 18.02
CA SER A 117 -11.29 0.20 16.62
C SER A 117 -12.48 1.13 16.37
N LEU A 118 -13.29 1.41 17.42
CA LEU A 118 -14.36 2.39 17.36
C LEU A 118 -13.83 3.81 17.13
N VAL A 119 -12.66 4.16 17.67
CA VAL A 119 -12.03 5.48 17.47
C VAL A 119 -11.63 5.66 16.00
N ALA A 120 -11.03 4.63 15.39
CA ALA A 120 -10.70 4.66 13.96
C ALA A 120 -11.97 4.81 13.11
N ASN A 121 -13.01 4.01 13.39
CA ASN A 121 -14.27 4.05 12.67
C ASN A 121 -14.99 5.40 12.80
N PHE A 122 -14.94 6.02 13.98
CA PHE A 122 -15.48 7.35 14.22
C PHE A 122 -14.87 8.39 13.27
N TYR A 123 -13.53 8.51 13.24
CA TYR A 123 -12.87 9.49 12.37
C TYR A 123 -13.04 9.19 10.88
N VAL A 124 -13.10 7.90 10.49
CA VAL A 124 -13.45 7.51 9.11
C VAL A 124 -14.86 8.01 8.75
N GLN A 125 -15.84 7.81 9.64
CA GLN A 125 -17.22 8.25 9.41
C GLN A 125 -17.31 9.77 9.30
N GLU A 126 -16.65 10.52 10.19
CA GLU A 126 -16.61 11.99 10.15
C GLU A 126 -16.03 12.50 8.83
N CYS A 127 -14.92 11.88 8.36
CA CYS A 127 -14.31 12.24 7.08
C CYS A 127 -15.26 11.94 5.90
N LEU A 128 -15.91 10.77 5.89
CA LEU A 128 -16.83 10.37 4.82
C LEU A 128 -18.08 11.25 4.77
N GLN A 129 -18.66 11.64 5.91
CA GLN A 129 -19.82 12.54 5.96
C GLN A 129 -19.51 13.89 5.30
N GLN A 130 -18.28 14.38 5.42
CA GLN A 130 -17.84 15.63 4.80
C GLN A 130 -17.52 15.45 3.31
N LEU A 131 -16.92 14.33 2.92
CA LEU A 131 -16.52 14.06 1.52
C LEU A 131 -17.70 13.66 0.62
N LEU A 132 -18.70 12.92 1.13
CA LEU A 132 -19.83 12.40 0.35
C LEU A 132 -20.62 13.46 -0.45
N PRO A 133 -20.97 14.63 0.14
CA PRO A 133 -21.64 15.69 -0.61
C PRO A 133 -20.77 16.26 -1.74
N MET A 134 -19.44 16.33 -1.55
CA MET A 134 -18.50 16.82 -2.56
C MET A 134 -18.33 15.82 -3.71
N MET A 135 -18.45 14.53 -3.39
CA MET A 135 -18.40 13.42 -4.34
C MET A 135 -19.64 13.37 -5.25
N GLY A 136 -20.78 13.94 -4.85
CA GLY A 136 -22.01 13.96 -5.65
C GLY A 136 -22.07 15.05 -6.75
N GLY A 137 -21.17 16.04 -6.72
CA GLY A 137 -21.15 17.15 -7.68
C GLY A 137 -20.12 16.95 -8.79
N VAL A 138 -20.55 16.71 -10.02
CA VAL A 138 -19.69 16.41 -11.18
C VAL A 138 -19.04 17.68 -11.81
N THR A 139 -19.00 18.81 -11.10
CA THR A 139 -18.58 20.08 -11.71
C THR A 139 -17.57 20.81 -10.83
N GLY A 140 -16.28 20.50 -11.02
CA GLY A 140 -15.15 21.22 -10.43
C GLY A 140 -13.98 20.29 -10.14
N MET A 141 -12.74 20.76 -10.35
CA MET A 141 -11.56 20.02 -9.91
C MET A 141 -11.62 19.82 -8.41
N MET A 142 -11.41 18.58 -7.96
CA MET A 142 -11.35 18.27 -6.53
C MET A 142 -10.30 19.12 -5.82
N ASP A 143 -10.71 19.72 -4.70
CA ASP A 143 -9.80 20.42 -3.80
C ASP A 143 -8.62 19.53 -3.35
N GLU A 144 -7.44 20.12 -3.25
CA GLU A 144 -6.20 19.39 -2.98
C GLU A 144 -6.14 18.73 -1.60
N ASN A 145 -6.78 19.32 -0.57
CA ASN A 145 -6.82 18.73 0.77
C ASN A 145 -7.85 17.61 0.83
N SER A 146 -9.00 17.78 0.18
CA SER A 146 -9.99 16.71 0.05
C SER A 146 -9.41 15.51 -0.71
N PHE A 147 -8.63 15.74 -1.77
CA PHE A 147 -7.94 14.66 -2.49
C PHE A 147 -6.93 13.94 -1.59
N ALA A 148 -6.09 14.69 -0.87
CA ALA A 148 -5.16 14.10 0.12
C ALA A 148 -5.90 13.29 1.21
N ALA A 149 -7.06 13.76 1.68
CA ALA A 149 -7.88 13.04 2.65
C ALA A 149 -8.38 11.70 2.08
N ILE A 150 -8.84 11.66 0.82
CA ILE A 150 -9.20 10.41 0.14
C ILE A 150 -8.03 9.43 0.07
N VAL A 151 -6.84 9.91 -0.30
CA VAL A 151 -5.63 9.06 -0.37
C VAL A 151 -5.29 8.43 0.99
N ILE A 152 -5.43 9.21 2.07
CA ILE A 152 -5.22 8.74 3.44
C ILE A 152 -6.30 7.73 3.85
N LEU A 153 -7.57 7.94 3.46
CA LEU A 153 -8.64 6.96 3.71
C LEU A 153 -8.41 5.64 2.95
N ARG A 154 -7.86 5.66 1.73
CA ARG A 154 -7.46 4.42 1.04
C ARG A 154 -6.38 3.66 1.78
N PHE A 155 -5.44 4.36 2.42
CA PHE A 155 -4.46 3.72 3.29
C PHE A 155 -5.12 3.04 4.50
N VAL A 156 -6.16 3.64 5.09
CA VAL A 156 -6.96 3.00 6.15
C VAL A 156 -7.62 1.73 5.64
N GLU A 157 -8.20 1.75 4.44
CA GLU A 157 -8.80 0.54 3.84
C GLU A 157 -7.74 -0.53 3.60
N GLU A 158 -6.57 -0.14 3.10
CA GLU A 158 -5.45 -1.05 2.85
C GLU A 158 -4.98 -1.76 4.14
N LEU A 159 -4.89 -1.04 5.25
CA LEU A 159 -4.55 -1.62 6.55
C LEU A 159 -5.61 -2.63 7.06
N ASN A 160 -6.87 -2.47 6.64
CA ASN A 160 -7.99 -3.27 7.12
C ASN A 160 -8.45 -4.32 6.10
N ALA A 161 -7.89 -4.35 4.89
CA ALA A 161 -8.36 -5.19 3.79
C ALA A 161 -8.07 -6.68 4.04
N PRO A 162 -9.09 -7.55 4.07
CA PRO A 162 -8.86 -8.98 3.95
C PRO A 162 -8.37 -9.26 2.51
N MET A 163 -7.09 -9.58 2.34
CA MET A 163 -6.45 -9.76 1.02
C MET A 163 -7.07 -10.86 0.12
N SER A 164 -8.08 -11.60 0.59
CA SER A 164 -8.85 -12.56 -0.20
C SER A 164 -10.07 -11.96 -0.90
N SER A 165 -10.48 -10.73 -0.57
CA SER A 165 -11.55 -10.03 -1.29
C SER A 165 -10.97 -9.33 -2.51
N SER A 166 -11.61 -9.47 -3.66
CA SER A 166 -11.29 -8.68 -4.85
C SER A 166 -11.21 -7.19 -4.49
N ARG A 167 -10.29 -6.44 -5.13
CA ARG A 167 -10.07 -4.98 -5.00
C ARG A 167 -11.37 -4.15 -4.91
N HIS A 168 -12.46 -4.68 -5.45
CA HIS A 168 -13.75 -4.00 -5.62
C HIS A 168 -14.91 -4.55 -4.79
N GLU A 169 -14.68 -5.46 -3.84
CA GLU A 169 -15.79 -6.00 -3.05
C GLU A 169 -16.38 -4.95 -2.09
N SER A 170 -15.56 -4.09 -1.49
CA SER A 170 -16.05 -3.00 -0.65
C SER A 170 -16.68 -1.90 -1.52
N PRO A 171 -17.97 -1.54 -1.32
CA PRO A 171 -18.58 -0.38 -1.97
C PRO A 171 -17.81 0.92 -1.70
N ARG A 172 -17.12 1.02 -0.56
CA ARG A 172 -16.34 2.22 -0.18
C ARG A 172 -15.09 2.38 -1.05
N SER A 173 -14.28 1.33 -1.19
CA SER A 173 -13.08 1.33 -2.06
C SER A 173 -13.44 1.67 -3.49
N ARG A 174 -14.52 1.07 -4.03
CA ARG A 174 -14.99 1.40 -5.38
C ARG A 174 -15.36 2.87 -5.55
N LEU A 175 -16.03 3.47 -4.56
CA LEU A 175 -16.37 4.89 -4.61
C LEU A 175 -15.11 5.76 -4.60
N LEU A 176 -14.18 5.51 -3.67
CA LEU A 176 -12.93 6.27 -3.59
C LEU A 176 -12.11 6.16 -4.88
N ASP A 177 -11.98 4.94 -5.44
CA ASP A 177 -11.28 4.70 -6.69
C ASP A 177 -11.95 5.43 -7.88
N THR A 178 -13.28 5.38 -7.97
CA THR A 178 -14.04 6.08 -9.01
C THR A 178 -13.81 7.59 -8.93
N HIS A 179 -13.78 8.16 -7.72
CA HIS A 179 -13.54 9.59 -7.54
C HIS A 179 -12.12 10.01 -7.90
N ILE A 180 -11.12 9.19 -7.60
CA ILE A 180 -9.73 9.45 -8.00
C ILE A 180 -9.61 9.48 -9.52
N LEU A 181 -10.20 8.50 -10.20
CA LEU A 181 -10.19 8.43 -11.67
C LEU A 181 -10.93 9.62 -12.29
N ALA A 182 -12.12 9.95 -11.80
CA ALA A 182 -12.91 11.07 -12.31
C ALA A 182 -12.21 12.45 -12.15
N ASN A 183 -11.29 12.56 -11.19
CA ASN A 183 -10.55 13.80 -10.92
C ASN A 183 -9.08 13.72 -11.35
N ALA A 184 -8.68 12.66 -12.06
CA ALA A 184 -7.33 12.53 -12.60
C ALA A 184 -7.02 13.73 -13.51
N PRO A 185 -5.89 14.42 -13.32
CA PRO A 185 -5.59 15.63 -14.04
C PRO A 185 -5.11 15.24 -15.43
N THR A 186 -5.84 15.68 -16.45
CA THR A 186 -5.45 15.47 -17.86
C THR A 186 -4.25 16.31 -18.27
N ASN A 187 -3.89 17.36 -17.50
CA ASN A 187 -2.75 18.22 -17.75
C ASN A 187 -1.99 18.58 -16.45
N CYS A 188 -0.69 18.30 -16.39
CA CYS A 188 0.14 18.46 -15.19
C CYS A 188 0.50 19.90 -14.82
N ILE A 189 0.33 20.85 -15.74
CA ILE A 189 0.81 22.24 -15.58
C ILE A 189 0.01 22.98 -14.49
N GLU A 190 -1.26 22.62 -14.29
CA GLU A 190 -2.14 23.28 -13.31
C GLU A 190 -2.18 22.54 -11.96
N VAL A 191 -1.47 21.42 -11.82
CA VAL A 191 -1.56 20.56 -10.63
C VAL A 191 -0.64 21.07 -9.52
N SER A 192 -1.21 21.27 -8.34
CA SER A 192 -0.47 21.71 -7.16
C SER A 192 0.59 20.68 -6.72
N SER A 193 1.54 21.12 -5.89
CA SER A 193 2.55 20.20 -5.33
C SER A 193 1.94 19.10 -4.44
N VAL A 194 0.89 19.42 -3.67
CA VAL A 194 0.19 18.46 -2.80
C VAL A 194 -0.61 17.47 -3.62
N GLN A 195 -1.36 17.93 -4.63
CA GLN A 195 -2.08 17.03 -5.54
C GLN A 195 -1.10 16.05 -6.21
N ARG A 196 0.03 16.54 -6.71
CA ARG A 196 1.07 15.68 -7.33
C ARG A 196 1.64 14.64 -6.37
N ALA A 197 1.87 15.01 -5.11
CA ALA A 197 2.30 14.06 -4.09
C ALA A 197 1.22 12.99 -3.84
N SER A 198 -0.03 13.41 -3.66
CA SER A 198 -1.18 12.52 -3.47
C SER A 198 -1.39 11.56 -4.64
N TYR A 199 -1.23 12.01 -5.90
CA TYR A 199 -1.31 11.13 -7.07
C TYR A 199 -0.25 10.04 -7.04
N TRP A 200 0.98 10.38 -6.64
CA TRP A 200 2.04 9.38 -6.51
C TRP A 200 1.76 8.36 -5.42
N VAL A 201 1.16 8.77 -4.30
CA VAL A 201 0.74 7.81 -3.30
C VAL A 201 -0.37 6.90 -3.83
N CYS A 202 -1.39 7.46 -4.50
CA CYS A 202 -2.46 6.68 -5.10
C CYS A 202 -1.90 5.60 -6.05
N MET A 203 -0.93 5.99 -6.88
CA MET A 203 -0.25 5.07 -7.79
C MET A 203 0.53 3.98 -7.05
N GLN A 204 1.24 4.32 -5.97
CA GLN A 204 1.94 3.33 -5.15
C GLN A 204 0.97 2.34 -4.48
N GLN A 205 -0.15 2.83 -3.94
CA GLN A 205 -1.23 1.99 -3.40
C GLN A 205 -1.82 1.08 -4.48
N ASP A 206 -2.04 1.61 -5.68
CA ASP A 206 -2.57 0.85 -6.82
C ASP A 206 -1.62 -0.28 -7.24
N ILE A 207 -0.33 0.01 -7.40
CA ILE A 207 0.72 -0.97 -7.69
C ILE A 207 0.73 -2.05 -6.60
N TYR A 208 0.75 -1.65 -5.33
CA TYR A 208 0.77 -2.61 -4.21
C TYR A 208 -0.41 -3.56 -4.25
N MET A 209 -1.62 -3.02 -4.35
CA MET A 209 -2.83 -3.84 -4.36
C MET A 209 -2.87 -4.76 -5.59
N SER A 210 -2.40 -4.30 -6.75
CA SER A 210 -2.30 -5.11 -7.95
C SER A 210 -1.32 -6.27 -7.83
N PHE A 211 -0.15 -6.04 -7.21
CA PHE A 211 0.81 -7.11 -6.97
C PHE A 211 0.27 -8.17 -6.03
N VAL A 212 -0.38 -7.77 -4.93
CA VAL A 212 -0.89 -8.74 -3.96
C VAL A 212 -2.12 -9.47 -4.48
N ALA A 213 -3.05 -8.76 -5.12
CA ALA A 213 -4.26 -9.37 -5.68
C ALA A 213 -4.02 -10.09 -7.02
N GLN A 214 -2.85 -9.92 -7.65
CA GLN A 214 -2.53 -10.41 -8.99
C GLN A 214 -3.56 -9.93 -10.04
N GLN A 215 -3.77 -8.62 -10.07
CA GLN A 215 -4.76 -7.94 -10.91
C GLN A 215 -4.17 -6.74 -11.64
N SER A 216 -4.80 -6.32 -12.73
CA SER A 216 -4.41 -5.11 -13.45
C SER A 216 -4.55 -3.87 -12.55
N THR A 217 -3.69 -2.89 -12.78
CA THR A 217 -3.79 -1.54 -12.21
C THR A 217 -5.00 -0.80 -12.78
N LEU A 218 -5.52 0.19 -12.03
CA LEU A 218 -6.79 0.84 -12.38
C LEU A 218 -6.69 1.81 -13.56
N ALA A 219 -5.60 2.56 -13.73
CA ALA A 219 -5.30 3.32 -14.96
C ALA A 219 -3.96 4.10 -14.85
N PRO A 220 -2.79 3.51 -15.11
CA PRO A 220 -1.52 4.19 -14.95
C PRO A 220 -1.23 5.31 -15.97
N HIS A 221 -2.10 5.53 -16.96
CA HIS A 221 -1.81 6.39 -18.12
C HIS A 221 -2.55 7.74 -18.11
N GLU A 222 -3.56 7.91 -17.26
CA GLU A 222 -4.35 9.15 -17.19
C GLU A 222 -3.89 10.09 -16.05
N PHE A 223 -3.11 9.57 -15.10
CA PHE A 223 -2.58 10.35 -13.99
C PHE A 223 -1.31 11.09 -14.40
N CYS A 224 -1.47 12.27 -15.01
CA CYS A 224 -0.36 13.19 -15.32
C CYS A 224 0.61 12.63 -16.39
N THR A 225 1.12 13.46 -17.30
CA THR A 225 2.24 13.15 -18.20
C THR A 225 3.52 12.89 -17.39
N ALA A 226 3.61 11.71 -16.79
CA ALA A 226 4.75 11.32 -16.00
C ALA A 226 5.98 11.10 -16.89
N ASP A 227 7.14 11.54 -16.42
CA ASP A 227 8.40 11.36 -17.14
C ASP A 227 8.75 9.87 -17.24
N ARG A 228 8.75 9.35 -18.47
CA ARG A 228 9.08 7.96 -18.83
C ARG A 228 10.42 7.86 -19.57
N SER A 229 11.19 8.93 -19.62
CA SER A 229 12.48 8.97 -20.31
C SER A 229 13.57 8.24 -19.52
N VAL A 230 14.72 8.04 -20.16
CA VAL A 230 15.97 7.62 -19.50
C VAL A 230 16.95 8.78 -19.32
N ALA A 231 16.47 10.03 -19.44
CA ALA A 231 17.30 11.21 -19.29
C ALA A 231 17.80 11.35 -17.85
N GLN A 232 18.93 12.03 -17.65
CA GLN A 232 19.44 12.29 -16.30
C GLN A 232 18.40 13.03 -15.45
N ALA A 233 18.20 12.56 -14.21
CA ALA A 233 17.25 13.09 -13.25
C ALA A 233 17.67 12.67 -11.83
N ASP A 234 16.97 13.17 -10.81
CA ASP A 234 17.19 12.76 -9.42
C ASP A 234 16.72 11.33 -9.12
N ASP A 235 17.15 10.77 -7.99
CA ASP A 235 16.85 9.38 -7.59
C ASP A 235 15.34 9.13 -7.45
N TRP A 236 14.59 10.11 -6.96
CA TRP A 236 13.13 10.01 -6.85
C TRP A 236 12.46 9.89 -8.22
N THR A 237 12.92 10.64 -9.23
CA THR A 237 12.42 10.55 -10.61
C THR A 237 12.76 9.20 -11.24
N TRP A 238 13.97 8.70 -11.03
CA TRP A 238 14.35 7.35 -11.48
C TRP A 238 13.54 6.23 -10.84
N THR A 239 13.21 6.38 -9.55
CA THR A 239 12.33 5.46 -8.81
C THR A 239 10.90 5.51 -9.34
N LYS A 240 10.37 6.70 -9.60
CA LYS A 240 9.06 6.91 -10.23
C LYS A 240 8.96 6.25 -11.61
N ARG A 241 10.01 6.36 -12.44
CA ARG A 241 10.08 5.72 -13.76
C ARG A 241 9.93 4.20 -13.70
N ILE A 242 10.64 3.53 -12.79
CA ILE A 242 10.51 2.07 -12.65
C ILE A 242 9.18 1.64 -12.03
N MET A 243 8.59 2.46 -11.15
CA MET A 243 7.22 2.22 -10.66
C MET A 243 6.17 2.34 -11.77
N LEU A 244 6.28 3.33 -12.65
CA LEU A 244 5.44 3.44 -13.85
C LEU A 244 5.58 2.21 -14.74
N HIS A 245 6.82 1.76 -14.95
CA HIS A 245 7.05 0.54 -15.70
C HIS A 245 6.44 -0.70 -15.02
N CYS A 246 6.49 -0.81 -13.69
CA CYS A 246 5.80 -1.88 -12.97
C CYS A 246 4.29 -1.85 -13.19
N ALA A 247 3.67 -0.67 -13.25
CA ALA A 247 2.25 -0.55 -13.56
C ALA A 247 1.95 -1.01 -15.00
N ASP A 248 2.81 -0.66 -15.97
CA ASP A 248 2.68 -1.16 -17.35
C ASP A 248 2.83 -2.70 -17.41
N LEU A 249 3.75 -3.27 -16.64
CA LEU A 249 3.94 -4.72 -16.53
C LEU A 249 2.70 -5.40 -15.91
N LEU A 250 2.12 -4.84 -14.86
CA LEU A 250 0.89 -5.36 -14.24
C LEU A 250 -0.29 -5.31 -15.21
N LEU A 251 -0.41 -4.22 -15.97
CA LEU A 251 -1.40 -4.10 -17.04
C LEU A 251 -1.18 -5.15 -18.14
N TYR A 252 0.07 -5.40 -18.54
CA TYR A 252 0.40 -6.46 -19.50
C TYR A 252 0.12 -7.86 -18.95
N CYS A 253 0.37 -8.13 -17.67
CA CYS A 253 0.24 -9.47 -17.10
C CYS A 253 -1.22 -9.84 -16.75
N PHE A 254 -2.04 -8.86 -16.38
CA PHE A 254 -3.36 -9.07 -15.78
C PHE A 254 -4.49 -8.23 -16.39
N GLY A 255 -4.20 -7.38 -17.37
CA GLY A 255 -5.20 -6.56 -18.06
C GLY A 255 -5.88 -7.26 -19.23
N GLU A 256 -6.93 -6.66 -19.79
CA GLU A 256 -7.67 -7.22 -20.94
C GLU A 256 -6.99 -6.95 -22.31
N GLY A 257 -5.79 -6.34 -22.30
CA GLY A 257 -5.09 -5.88 -23.50
C GLY A 257 -4.37 -6.97 -24.31
N GLU A 258 -3.63 -6.55 -25.33
CA GLU A 258 -2.88 -7.46 -26.21
C GLU A 258 -1.62 -8.03 -25.52
N HIS A 259 -1.58 -9.35 -25.35
CA HIS A 259 -0.46 -10.08 -24.75
C HIS A 259 0.56 -10.56 -25.79
N SER A 260 0.95 -9.69 -26.72
CA SER A 260 1.84 -10.09 -27.82
C SER A 260 3.29 -10.24 -27.36
N VAL A 261 4.05 -11.07 -28.09
CA VAL A 261 5.52 -11.19 -27.91
C VAL A 261 6.22 -9.87 -28.20
N GLY A 262 5.69 -9.05 -29.12
CA GLY A 262 6.23 -7.72 -29.43
C GLY A 262 6.11 -6.76 -28.26
N THR A 263 4.95 -6.73 -27.59
CA THR A 263 4.74 -5.93 -26.37
C THR A 263 5.65 -6.41 -25.24
N TYR A 264 5.76 -7.72 -25.05
CA TYR A 264 6.71 -8.30 -24.09
C TYR A 264 8.15 -7.85 -24.35
N ASP A 265 8.62 -7.92 -25.60
CA ASP A 265 9.99 -7.53 -25.96
C ASP A 265 10.24 -6.02 -25.78
N ALA A 266 9.21 -5.18 -25.96
CA ALA A 266 9.29 -3.77 -25.65
C ALA A 266 9.43 -3.53 -24.13
N LEU A 267 8.66 -4.24 -23.31
CA LEU A 267 8.71 -4.15 -21.85
C LEU A 267 10.08 -4.63 -21.32
N VAL A 268 10.59 -5.75 -21.82
CA VAL A 268 11.94 -6.24 -21.48
C VAL A 268 13.00 -5.20 -21.83
N ARG A 269 12.90 -4.56 -23.01
CA ARG A 269 13.85 -3.51 -23.42
C ARG A 269 13.80 -2.31 -22.49
N GLN A 270 12.61 -1.85 -22.11
CA GLN A 270 12.45 -0.73 -21.16
C GLN A 270 13.09 -1.04 -19.79
N CYS A 271 12.90 -2.27 -19.29
CA CYS A 271 13.56 -2.75 -18.06
C CYS A 271 15.09 -2.74 -18.19
N ALA A 272 15.61 -3.19 -19.34
CA ALA A 272 17.05 -3.20 -19.61
C ALA A 272 17.62 -1.78 -19.74
N ASP A 273 16.92 -0.88 -20.42
CA ASP A 273 17.30 0.52 -20.56
C ASP A 273 17.33 1.20 -19.19
N TRP A 274 16.28 1.03 -18.36
CA TRP A 274 16.27 1.57 -17.00
C TRP A 274 17.48 1.07 -16.20
N SER A 275 17.77 -0.24 -16.23
CA SER A 275 18.91 -0.82 -15.51
C SER A 275 20.25 -0.29 -16.02
N THR A 276 20.37 -0.02 -17.32
CA THR A 276 21.61 0.48 -17.95
C THR A 276 21.87 1.94 -17.62
N PHE A 277 20.83 2.78 -17.66
CA PHE A 277 20.97 4.23 -17.55
C PHE A 277 20.74 4.78 -16.14
N LYS A 278 20.31 3.94 -15.17
CA LYS A 278 20.09 4.38 -13.79
C LYS A 278 21.34 5.06 -13.21
N PRO A 279 21.18 6.09 -12.35
CA PRO A 279 22.30 6.79 -11.74
C PRO A 279 23.16 5.88 -10.86
N ALA A 280 24.40 6.30 -10.62
CA ALA A 280 25.34 5.53 -9.81
C ALA A 280 24.88 5.31 -8.36
N SER A 281 24.01 6.16 -7.82
CA SER A 281 23.36 6.05 -6.50
C SER A 281 22.54 4.76 -6.32
N PHE A 282 22.11 4.12 -7.41
CA PHE A 282 21.39 2.85 -7.39
C PHE A 282 22.31 1.64 -7.29
N HIS A 283 23.62 1.82 -7.32
CA HIS A 283 24.57 0.74 -7.03
C HIS A 283 24.72 0.57 -5.52
N PRO A 284 24.76 -0.67 -5.01
CA PRO A 284 25.00 -0.91 -3.59
C PRO A 284 26.35 -0.32 -3.14
N ILE A 285 26.35 0.36 -1.99
CA ILE A 285 27.56 0.76 -1.26
C ILE A 285 28.27 -0.49 -0.74
N PHE A 286 27.50 -1.49 -0.32
CA PHE A 286 27.99 -2.77 0.13
C PHE A 286 27.08 -3.88 -0.40
N PHE A 287 27.70 -4.98 -0.83
CA PHE A 287 27.00 -6.16 -1.29
C PHE A 287 27.71 -7.41 -0.78
N LYS A 288 26.95 -8.31 -0.17
CA LYS A 288 27.41 -9.64 0.25
C LYS A 288 26.40 -10.69 -0.18
N GLU A 289 26.91 -11.69 -0.88
CA GLU A 289 26.13 -12.84 -1.35
C GLU A 289 25.50 -13.63 -0.18
N PRO A 290 24.37 -14.32 -0.42
CA PRO A 290 23.78 -15.24 0.56
C PRO A 290 24.77 -16.30 1.04
N SER A 291 24.58 -16.77 2.27
CA SER A 291 25.48 -17.78 2.84
C SER A 291 25.29 -19.13 2.16
N MET A 292 26.38 -19.68 1.59
CA MET A 292 26.42 -21.05 1.03
C MET A 292 26.11 -22.13 2.08
N LEU A 293 26.24 -21.81 3.38
CA LEU A 293 25.97 -22.72 4.50
C LEU A 293 24.50 -22.70 4.95
N GLY A 294 23.62 -21.97 4.25
CA GLY A 294 22.18 -21.93 4.51
C GLY A 294 21.74 -21.14 5.74
N VAL A 295 22.66 -20.39 6.38
CA VAL A 295 22.38 -19.61 7.60
C VAL A 295 21.58 -18.34 7.30
N ASP A 296 21.90 -17.64 6.20
CA ASP A 296 21.11 -16.53 5.68
C ASP A 296 20.92 -16.73 4.18
N ILE A 297 19.65 -16.78 3.76
CA ILE A 297 19.27 -16.99 2.36
C ILE A 297 19.16 -15.67 1.58
N PHE A 298 19.20 -14.54 2.28
CA PHE A 298 19.09 -13.22 1.67
C PHE A 298 20.48 -12.59 1.55
N PRO A 299 20.76 -11.87 0.44
CA PRO A 299 21.96 -11.06 0.35
C PRO A 299 21.88 -9.88 1.32
N GLU A 300 23.03 -9.36 1.70
CA GLU A 300 23.14 -8.08 2.38
C GLU A 300 23.44 -7.00 1.34
N VAL A 301 22.57 -5.99 1.26
CA VAL A 301 22.60 -4.98 0.19
C VAL A 301 22.39 -3.61 0.81
N TRP A 302 23.43 -2.79 0.90
CA TRP A 302 23.33 -1.45 1.48
C TRP A 302 23.25 -0.43 0.35
N LEU A 303 22.19 0.36 0.30
CA LEU A 303 21.93 1.36 -0.73
C LEU A 303 22.03 2.76 -0.14
N LEU A 304 22.29 3.74 -1.02
CA LEU A 304 22.57 5.12 -0.59
C LEU A 304 21.39 5.78 0.11
N ASN A 305 20.17 5.53 -0.35
CA ASN A 305 18.95 6.14 0.17
C ASN A 305 17.72 5.28 -0.14
N ASP A 306 16.58 5.67 0.43
CA ASP A 306 15.32 4.94 0.30
C ASP A 306 14.76 4.94 -1.13
N ALA A 307 15.00 6.00 -1.92
CA ALA A 307 14.56 6.04 -3.32
C ALA A 307 15.32 4.98 -4.13
N ALA A 308 16.65 4.93 -4.01
CA ALA A 308 17.46 3.89 -4.63
C ALA A 308 17.04 2.48 -4.19
N ALA A 309 16.79 2.26 -2.90
CA ALA A 309 16.28 1.00 -2.36
C ALA A 309 14.95 0.60 -3.00
N ALA A 310 13.96 1.50 -2.99
CA ALA A 310 12.67 1.25 -3.60
C ALA A 310 12.80 0.99 -5.10
N GLY A 311 13.58 1.79 -5.83
CA GLY A 311 13.72 1.63 -7.28
C GLY A 311 14.34 0.29 -7.66
N ILE A 312 15.38 -0.17 -6.96
CA ILE A 312 15.94 -1.51 -7.18
C ILE A 312 14.95 -2.61 -6.80
N GLN A 313 14.19 -2.48 -5.71
CA GLN A 313 13.18 -3.47 -5.38
C GLN A 313 12.05 -3.54 -6.41
N HIS A 314 11.58 -2.40 -6.92
CA HIS A 314 10.55 -2.35 -7.98
C HIS A 314 11.08 -2.89 -9.30
N TYR A 315 12.36 -2.64 -9.64
CA TYR A 315 13.02 -3.30 -10.77
C TYR A 315 12.94 -4.83 -10.64
N HIS A 316 13.28 -5.38 -9.47
CA HIS A 316 13.19 -6.82 -9.25
C HIS A 316 11.76 -7.35 -9.22
N LEU A 317 10.76 -6.58 -8.77
CA LEU A 317 9.35 -6.96 -8.93
C LEU A 317 8.97 -7.06 -10.41
N GLY A 318 9.40 -6.09 -11.22
CA GLY A 318 9.18 -6.11 -12.66
C GLY A 318 9.83 -7.33 -13.33
N MET A 319 11.05 -7.67 -12.92
CA MET A 319 11.71 -8.89 -13.39
C MET A 319 10.93 -10.16 -13.00
N ILE A 320 10.37 -10.24 -11.78
CA ILE A 320 9.52 -11.38 -11.41
C ILE A 320 8.33 -11.53 -12.35
N LEU A 321 7.63 -10.42 -12.68
CA LEU A 321 6.51 -10.45 -13.62
C LEU A 321 6.95 -10.89 -15.02
N LEU A 322 8.03 -10.31 -15.55
CA LEU A 322 8.57 -10.66 -16.87
C LEU A 322 8.95 -12.14 -16.95
N THR A 323 9.64 -12.67 -15.94
CA THR A 323 10.06 -14.07 -15.89
C THR A 323 8.86 -15.01 -15.75
N ALA A 324 7.87 -14.65 -14.93
CA ALA A 324 6.68 -15.47 -14.71
C ALA A 324 5.71 -15.49 -15.91
N HIS A 325 5.61 -14.39 -16.65
CA HIS A 325 4.70 -14.22 -17.79
C HIS A 325 5.42 -14.25 -19.14
N ASN A 326 6.58 -14.92 -19.23
CA ASN A 326 7.35 -15.00 -20.47
C ASN A 326 6.62 -15.80 -21.57
N PRO A 327 6.13 -15.16 -22.65
CA PRO A 327 5.38 -15.84 -23.70
C PRO A 327 6.23 -16.74 -24.59
N LYS A 328 7.57 -16.69 -24.43
CA LYS A 328 8.54 -17.51 -25.18
C LYS A 328 8.87 -18.83 -24.48
N ALA A 329 8.34 -19.05 -23.27
CA ALA A 329 8.56 -20.31 -22.56
C ALA A 329 7.89 -21.49 -23.31
N PRO A 330 8.57 -22.64 -23.44
CA PRO A 330 8.02 -23.80 -24.14
C PRO A 330 6.75 -24.32 -23.43
N LEU A 331 5.68 -24.54 -24.19
CA LEU A 331 4.38 -24.96 -23.66
C LEU A 331 4.26 -26.47 -23.39
N VAL A 332 5.06 -27.30 -24.09
CA VAL A 332 5.02 -28.77 -23.98
C VAL A 332 6.42 -29.34 -24.23
N GLY A 333 6.76 -30.44 -23.54
CA GLY A 333 7.93 -31.27 -23.84
C GLY A 333 8.89 -31.46 -22.66
N PRO A 334 9.88 -32.36 -22.76
CA PRO A 334 10.86 -32.60 -21.69
C PRO A 334 11.69 -31.34 -21.34
N ASP A 335 11.97 -30.50 -22.34
CA ASP A 335 12.70 -29.24 -22.16
C ASP A 335 11.91 -28.22 -21.31
N GLN A 336 10.57 -28.31 -21.32
CA GLN A 336 9.71 -27.43 -20.51
C GLN A 336 10.02 -27.54 -19.03
N ARG A 337 10.17 -28.77 -18.50
CA ARG A 337 10.41 -28.95 -17.06
C ARG A 337 11.73 -28.31 -16.63
N GLN A 338 12.76 -28.41 -17.47
CA GLN A 338 14.05 -27.79 -17.19
C GLN A 338 13.95 -26.26 -17.27
N VAL A 339 13.29 -25.72 -18.29
CA VAL A 339 13.09 -24.27 -18.44
C VAL A 339 12.27 -23.70 -17.27
N LEU A 340 11.15 -24.32 -16.90
CA LEU A 340 10.34 -23.88 -15.76
C LEU A 340 11.14 -23.85 -14.46
N LYS A 341 12.03 -24.84 -14.24
CA LYS A 341 12.92 -24.85 -13.09
C LYS A 341 13.89 -23.67 -13.09
N LEU A 342 14.46 -23.33 -14.25
CA LEU A 342 15.35 -22.17 -14.39
C LEU A 342 14.61 -20.85 -14.12
N LEU A 343 13.40 -20.71 -14.67
CA LEU A 343 12.54 -19.54 -14.41
C LEU A 343 12.17 -19.44 -12.92
N ASP A 344 11.85 -20.55 -12.26
CA ASP A 344 11.62 -20.60 -10.81
C ASP A 344 12.85 -20.16 -10.01
N ASP A 345 14.03 -20.64 -10.39
CA ASP A 345 15.29 -20.30 -9.73
C ASP A 345 15.62 -18.80 -9.89
N GLU A 346 15.35 -18.22 -11.06
CA GLU A 346 15.48 -16.79 -11.35
C GLU A 346 14.50 -15.95 -10.51
N ILE A 347 13.21 -16.30 -10.48
CA ILE A 347 12.20 -15.63 -9.67
C ILE A 347 12.58 -15.65 -8.19
N LYS A 348 13.01 -16.81 -7.66
CA LYS A 348 13.47 -16.93 -6.27
C LYS A 348 14.69 -16.05 -6.00
N GLY A 349 15.59 -15.90 -6.97
CA GLY A 349 16.71 -14.96 -6.91
C GLY A 349 16.25 -13.52 -6.68
N HIS A 350 15.28 -13.05 -7.47
CA HIS A 350 14.71 -11.71 -7.31
C HIS A 350 14.00 -11.51 -5.97
N VAL A 351 13.19 -12.48 -5.52
CA VAL A 351 12.54 -12.42 -4.19
C VAL A 351 13.58 -12.30 -3.08
N ARG A 352 14.68 -13.05 -3.16
CA ARG A 352 15.77 -12.98 -2.17
C ARG A 352 16.41 -11.59 -2.13
N ILE A 353 16.70 -10.98 -3.30
CA ILE A 353 17.28 -9.63 -3.36
C ILE A 353 16.32 -8.61 -2.74
N ILE A 354 15.03 -8.65 -3.08
CA ILE A 354 14.03 -7.73 -2.53
C ILE A 354 13.97 -7.84 -0.99
N CYS A 355 13.93 -9.06 -0.47
CA CYS A 355 13.93 -9.31 0.98
C CYS A 355 15.25 -8.90 1.64
N GLY A 356 16.39 -9.10 0.96
CA GLY A 356 17.71 -8.67 1.40
C GLY A 356 17.82 -7.15 1.53
N ILE A 357 17.30 -6.41 0.55
CA ILE A 357 17.23 -4.94 0.59
C ILE A 357 16.37 -4.48 1.76
N ALA A 358 15.20 -5.10 1.98
CA ALA A 358 14.33 -4.78 3.11
C ALA A 358 15.03 -5.01 4.46
N LYS A 359 15.72 -6.14 4.64
CA LYS A 359 16.48 -6.42 5.86
C LYS A 359 17.65 -5.45 6.08
N SER A 360 18.33 -5.08 5.00
CA SER A 360 19.59 -4.31 5.05
C SER A 360 19.38 -2.80 5.19
N ASN A 361 18.33 -2.27 4.56
CA ASN A 361 18.01 -0.82 4.54
C ASN A 361 16.75 -0.50 5.34
N GLY A 362 16.12 -1.50 5.95
CA GLY A 362 14.85 -1.37 6.65
C GLY A 362 15.01 -0.71 8.02
N THR A 363 15.14 0.61 8.04
CA THR A 363 15.00 1.41 9.26
C THR A 363 13.52 1.62 9.62
N ALA A 364 13.24 2.10 10.83
CA ALA A 364 11.88 2.53 11.20
C ALA A 364 11.35 3.67 10.32
N SER A 365 12.24 4.43 9.67
CA SER A 365 11.88 5.55 8.79
C SER A 365 11.65 5.14 7.33
N SER A 366 11.82 3.85 6.99
CA SER A 366 11.76 3.34 5.62
C SER A 366 10.77 2.17 5.46
N PRO A 367 9.49 2.34 5.84
CA PRO A 367 8.50 1.25 5.85
C PRO A 367 8.24 0.65 4.46
N SER A 368 8.42 1.45 3.40
CA SER A 368 8.18 1.02 2.03
C SER A 368 9.02 -0.20 1.64
N ASN A 369 10.29 -0.28 2.06
CA ASN A 369 11.16 -1.39 1.68
C ASN A 369 10.61 -2.74 2.18
N TRP A 370 10.02 -2.75 3.38
CA TRP A 370 9.37 -3.91 3.97
C TRP A 370 8.05 -4.23 3.27
N ARG A 371 7.24 -3.20 2.94
CA ARG A 371 5.99 -3.36 2.16
C ARG A 371 6.27 -3.91 0.76
N THR A 372 7.38 -3.54 0.13
CA THR A 372 7.76 -4.11 -1.16
C THR A 372 8.21 -5.58 -1.06
N ALA A 373 8.86 -5.97 0.03
CA ALA A 373 9.15 -7.37 0.29
C ALA A 373 7.87 -8.21 0.50
N THR A 374 6.84 -7.67 1.15
CA THR A 374 5.56 -8.40 1.28
C THR A 374 4.90 -8.65 -0.08
N MET A 375 4.99 -7.71 -1.03
CA MET A 375 4.51 -7.91 -2.41
C MET A 375 5.20 -9.10 -3.08
N ALA A 376 6.54 -9.14 -3.03
CA ALA A 376 7.32 -10.21 -3.65
C ALA A 376 7.03 -11.59 -3.02
N ILE A 377 6.91 -11.64 -1.68
CA ILE A 377 6.57 -12.87 -0.96
C ILE A 377 5.15 -13.33 -1.28
N SER A 378 4.19 -12.40 -1.36
CA SER A 378 2.80 -12.74 -1.70
C SER A 378 2.69 -13.35 -3.10
N MET A 379 3.42 -12.81 -4.07
CA MET A 379 3.33 -13.23 -5.48
C MET A 379 4.12 -14.50 -5.81
N ALA A 380 5.29 -14.71 -5.18
CA ALA A 380 6.21 -15.76 -5.56
C ALA A 380 6.78 -16.59 -4.39
N GLY A 381 6.30 -16.36 -3.16
CA GLY A 381 6.74 -17.09 -1.97
C GLY A 381 6.38 -18.57 -2.00
N ASP A 382 5.30 -18.95 -2.68
CA ASP A 382 4.86 -20.33 -2.88
C ASP A 382 5.92 -21.20 -3.57
N ARG A 383 6.80 -20.60 -4.40
CA ARG A 383 7.87 -21.30 -5.12
C ARG A 383 9.00 -21.82 -4.23
N PHE A 384 9.09 -21.36 -2.98
CA PHE A 384 10.11 -21.79 -2.03
C PHE A 384 9.75 -23.11 -1.35
N ARG A 385 10.56 -24.14 -1.55
CA ARG A 385 10.31 -25.51 -1.03
C ARG A 385 11.19 -25.88 0.17
N GLY A 386 12.34 -25.24 0.34
CA GLY A 386 13.22 -25.48 1.48
C GLY A 386 12.63 -24.93 2.76
N ARG A 387 12.50 -25.76 3.81
CA ARG A 387 11.93 -25.31 5.10
C ARG A 387 12.66 -24.11 5.70
N HIS A 388 13.99 -24.07 5.57
CA HIS A 388 14.80 -22.95 6.05
C HIS A 388 14.49 -21.66 5.28
N GLU A 389 14.25 -21.73 3.96
CA GLU A 389 13.87 -20.57 3.15
C GLU A 389 12.47 -20.07 3.50
N GLN A 390 11.52 -21.00 3.66
CA GLN A 390 10.15 -20.68 4.06
C GLN A 390 10.12 -19.98 5.42
N ILE A 391 10.90 -20.45 6.39
CA ILE A 391 11.06 -19.80 7.70
C ILE A 391 11.66 -18.40 7.55
N ALA A 392 12.67 -18.23 6.69
CA ALA A 392 13.28 -16.93 6.45
C ALA A 392 12.29 -15.92 5.82
N LEU A 393 11.43 -16.34 4.89
CA LEU A 393 10.36 -15.50 4.35
C LEU A 393 9.31 -15.16 5.41
N MET A 394 8.93 -16.12 6.25
CA MET A 394 8.04 -15.87 7.39
C MET A 394 8.62 -14.83 8.36
N ASN A 395 9.92 -14.91 8.64
CA ASN A 395 10.61 -13.94 9.49
C ASN A 395 10.58 -12.52 8.90
N VAL A 396 10.64 -12.38 7.56
CA VAL A 396 10.47 -11.07 6.90
C VAL A 396 9.06 -10.55 7.17
N LEU A 397 8.02 -11.35 6.97
CA LEU A 397 6.63 -10.96 7.24
C LEU A 397 6.39 -10.63 8.72
N ASP A 398 6.91 -11.43 9.65
CA ASP A 398 6.84 -11.17 11.09
C ASP A 398 7.57 -9.87 11.47
N THR A 399 8.69 -9.57 10.83
CA THR A 399 9.44 -8.33 11.07
C THR A 399 8.68 -7.13 10.53
N THR A 400 8.08 -7.24 9.34
CA THR A 400 7.22 -6.20 8.76
C THR A 400 6.07 -5.87 9.69
N GLU A 401 5.36 -6.87 10.22
CA GLU A 401 4.25 -6.67 11.16
C GLU A 401 4.71 -6.04 12.48
N LYS A 402 5.84 -6.48 13.04
CA LYS A 402 6.34 -5.97 14.33
C LYS A 402 6.97 -4.60 14.27
N LYS A 403 7.77 -4.32 13.23
CA LYS A 403 8.54 -3.07 13.13
C LYS A 403 7.78 -1.97 12.41
N GLN A 404 6.97 -2.31 11.42
CA GLN A 404 6.26 -1.34 10.59
C GLN A 404 4.76 -1.33 10.86
N ILE A 405 4.25 -2.19 11.75
CA ILE A 405 2.81 -2.27 12.08
C ILE A 405 1.97 -2.49 10.81
N TRP A 406 2.51 -3.31 9.90
CA TRP A 406 1.89 -3.61 8.62
C TRP A 406 1.24 -4.99 8.64
N PRO A 407 -0.04 -5.12 8.27
CA PRO A 407 -0.74 -6.40 8.30
C PRO A 407 -0.14 -7.38 7.29
N THR A 408 0.29 -8.56 7.78
CA THR A 408 0.83 -9.63 6.92
C THR A 408 0.13 -10.98 7.14
N ASN A 409 -0.88 -11.03 8.00
CA ASN A 409 -1.54 -12.27 8.42
C ASN A 409 -2.14 -13.05 7.26
N THR A 410 -2.80 -12.36 6.31
CA THR A 410 -3.39 -13.02 5.14
C THR A 410 -2.31 -13.59 4.20
N ILE A 411 -1.21 -12.85 3.98
CA ILE A 411 -0.07 -13.33 3.18
C ILE A 411 0.53 -14.57 3.85
N LYS A 412 0.74 -14.53 5.18
CA LYS A 412 1.24 -15.66 5.96
C LYS A 412 0.33 -16.88 5.85
N ALA A 413 -0.98 -16.69 5.95
CA ALA A 413 -1.95 -17.80 5.82
C ALA A 413 -1.88 -18.42 4.42
N HIS A 414 -1.92 -17.58 3.38
CA HIS A 414 -1.87 -18.01 1.98
C HIS A 414 -0.59 -18.79 1.65
N ILE A 415 0.59 -18.27 1.99
CA ILE A 415 1.85 -18.97 1.67
C ILE A 415 2.04 -20.24 2.51
N LYS A 416 1.55 -20.27 3.76
CA LYS A 416 1.54 -21.49 4.59
C LYS A 416 0.69 -22.58 3.94
N GLU A 417 -0.49 -22.22 3.46
CA GLU A 417 -1.36 -23.13 2.72
C GLU A 417 -0.66 -23.64 1.45
N ALA A 418 -0.07 -22.75 0.65
CA ALA A 418 0.66 -23.10 -0.57
C ALA A 418 1.88 -24.03 -0.31
N TRP A 419 2.49 -23.93 0.87
CA TRP A 419 3.55 -24.84 1.31
C TRP A 419 3.05 -26.13 1.99
N GLY A 420 1.74 -26.28 2.17
CA GLY A 420 1.15 -27.42 2.87
C GLY A 420 1.43 -27.44 4.38
N TRP A 421 1.72 -26.29 4.99
CA TRP A 421 1.84 -26.17 6.43
C TRP A 421 0.43 -26.26 7.03
N ARG A 422 0.03 -27.46 7.47
CA ARG A 422 -1.26 -27.66 8.14
C ARG A 422 -1.36 -26.70 9.33
N SER A 423 -2.49 -26.00 9.45
CA SER A 423 -2.89 -25.36 10.70
C SER A 423 -3.10 -26.47 11.73
N VAL A 424 -2.21 -26.56 12.72
CA VAL A 424 -2.41 -27.42 13.89
C VAL A 424 -3.52 -26.82 14.75
#